data_AF-A0A2I0WXN2-F1
#
_entry.id   AF-A0A2I0WXN2-F1
#
_cell.length_a   1.000
_cell.length_b   1.000
_cell.length_c   1.000
_cell.angle_alpha   90.00
_cell.angle_beta   90.00
_cell.angle_gamma   90.00
#
_symmetry.space_group_name_H-M   'P 1'
#
loop_
_entity.id
_entity.type
_entity.pdbx_description
1 polymer ?
#
loop_
_entity_poly.entity_id
_entity_poly.type
_entity_poly.pdbx_seq_one_letter_code
_entity_poly.pdbx_strand_id
1 'polypeptide(L)'
;MRFTGVLSPRIGELKHLEALFIGNNSITGGIPAEFGNLASLRTLNLENNRLSGSIPSSLGRLQNLQTLRLAFNNLTGKIPERLFNIPSYNFTGNKLNCGQGYQYLCASVLLNQGRSHNFKTRLILGSIGGAVSFLLTGIVCLLCMTRRKSRKHEVFVDVPELKPEDPVLDWSTRKRVALGTARALSYLHESCNPKIIHRDVKAANVLLDENFEAVVGDFGLAKLVDMKKTSVTTQIRGTQGHIAPEYIATGRASEKTDVFGYGIMLLELVTGQSAICFEGRDDLLLLDHVRLINFYKAVF
;
A
#
# COMPACT_ATOMS: atom_id res chain seq x y z
N MET A 1 2.11 22.68 22.36
CA MET A 1 2.33 22.71 23.83
C MET A 1 3.51 21.78 24.14
N ARG A 2 4.20 21.92 25.28
CA ARG A 2 5.35 21.04 25.67
C ARG A 2 5.01 20.28 26.96
N PHE A 3 4.02 19.39 26.91
CA PHE A 3 3.66 18.57 28.07
C PHE A 3 4.76 17.53 28.35
N THR A 4 5.09 17.35 29.62
CA THR A 4 6.07 16.38 30.14
C THR A 4 5.43 15.56 31.25
N GLY A 5 6.08 14.46 31.64
CA GLY A 5 5.61 13.56 32.70
C GLY A 5 5.07 12.25 32.14
N VAL A 6 4.27 11.54 32.93
CA VAL A 6 3.71 10.22 32.58
C VAL A 6 2.19 10.30 32.43
N LEU A 7 1.64 9.42 31.61
CA LEU A 7 0.18 9.27 31.51
C LEU A 7 -0.37 8.68 32.81
N SER A 8 -1.33 9.39 33.42
CA SER A 8 -1.96 8.91 34.65
C SER A 8 -2.96 7.78 34.36
N PRO A 9 -2.92 6.67 35.11
CA PRO A 9 -3.95 5.62 35.05
C PRO A 9 -5.38 6.14 35.26
N ARG A 10 -5.53 7.22 36.04
CA ARG A 10 -6.83 7.85 36.35
C ARG A 10 -7.57 8.37 35.12
N ILE A 11 -6.87 8.60 34.01
CA ILE A 11 -7.52 8.92 32.74
C ILE A 11 -8.52 7.82 32.35
N GLY A 12 -8.24 6.55 32.67
CA GLY A 12 -9.16 5.42 32.45
C GLY A 12 -10.48 5.46 33.21
N GLU A 13 -10.65 6.39 34.15
CA GLU A 13 -11.90 6.63 34.89
C GLU A 13 -12.86 7.52 34.10
N LEU A 14 -12.38 8.23 33.07
CA LEU A 14 -13.17 9.18 32.28
C LEU A 14 -14.07 8.47 31.25
N LYS A 15 -15.17 7.85 31.71
CA LYS A 15 -16.05 7.00 30.87
C LYS A 15 -16.65 7.69 29.64
N HIS A 16 -16.81 9.01 29.70
CA HIS A 16 -17.37 9.82 28.61
C HIS A 16 -16.30 10.42 27.68
N LEU A 17 -15.02 10.13 27.90
CA LEU A 17 -13.95 10.67 27.05
C LEU A 17 -14.03 10.05 25.65
N GLU A 18 -14.34 10.86 24.64
CA GLU A 18 -14.46 10.42 23.25
C GLU A 18 -13.17 10.59 22.45
N ALA A 19 -12.37 11.61 22.77
CA ALA A 19 -11.15 11.89 22.04
C ALA A 19 -10.05 12.40 22.97
N LEU A 20 -8.86 11.83 22.82
CA LEU A 20 -7.66 12.21 23.55
C LEU A 20 -6.55 12.56 22.56
N PHE A 21 -6.21 13.85 22.46
CA PHE A 21 -5.15 14.36 21.58
C PHE A 21 -3.99 14.89 22.42
N ILE A 22 -2.95 14.07 22.58
CA ILE A 22 -1.73 14.45 23.31
C ILE A 22 -0.47 14.19 22.45
N GLY A 23 -0.65 14.09 21.13
CA GLY A 23 0.46 13.99 20.20
C GLY A 23 1.40 15.22 20.26
N ASN A 24 2.64 15.05 19.80
CA ASN A 24 3.66 16.10 19.71
C ASN A 24 4.03 16.73 21.06
N ASN A 25 4.34 15.90 22.06
CA ASN A 25 4.77 16.32 23.39
C ASN A 25 6.04 15.56 23.83
N SER A 26 6.43 15.70 25.10
CA SER A 26 7.61 15.03 25.68
C SER A 26 7.21 14.10 26.83
N ILE A 27 6.07 13.42 26.69
CA ILE A 27 5.54 12.48 27.67
C ILE A 27 6.36 11.19 27.63
N THR A 28 6.69 10.66 28.81
CA THR A 28 7.49 9.46 29.03
C THR A 28 6.67 8.38 29.74
N GLY A 29 7.27 7.21 29.96
CA GLY A 29 6.60 6.09 30.63
C GLY A 29 5.70 5.28 29.69
N GLY A 30 4.98 4.32 30.27
CA GLY A 30 4.10 3.42 29.53
C GLY A 30 2.71 3.97 29.28
N ILE A 31 2.01 3.39 28.31
CA ILE A 31 0.57 3.60 28.15
C ILE A 31 -0.14 2.81 29.27
N PRO A 32 -0.95 3.45 30.13
CA PRO A 32 -1.63 2.76 31.21
C PRO A 32 -2.65 1.75 30.67
N ALA A 33 -2.73 0.56 31.27
CA ALA A 33 -3.68 -0.47 30.85
C ALA A 33 -5.14 -0.04 31.08
N GLU A 34 -5.37 0.87 32.03
CA GLU A 34 -6.63 1.47 32.40
C GLU A 34 -7.27 2.26 31.25
N PHE A 35 -6.51 2.66 30.23
CA PHE A 35 -7.06 3.27 29.02
C PHE A 35 -8.02 2.32 28.29
N GLY A 36 -7.87 1.00 28.48
CA GLY A 36 -8.83 0.01 27.99
C GLY A 36 -10.21 0.08 28.64
N ASN A 37 -10.41 0.92 29.67
CA ASN A 37 -11.69 1.13 30.34
C ASN A 37 -12.48 2.35 29.79
N LEU A 38 -11.95 3.04 28.77
CA LEU A 38 -12.53 4.23 28.15
C LEU A 38 -13.56 3.85 27.07
N ALA A 39 -14.72 3.34 27.48
CA ALA A 39 -15.70 2.74 26.57
C ALA A 39 -16.19 3.66 25.43
N SER A 40 -16.25 4.99 25.65
CA SER A 40 -16.68 5.96 24.63
C SER A 40 -15.56 6.46 23.71
N LEU A 41 -14.31 6.05 23.93
CA LEU A 41 -13.17 6.60 23.20
C LEU A 41 -13.19 6.21 21.73
N ARG A 42 -13.21 7.21 20.85
CA ARG A 42 -13.16 7.09 19.39
C ARG A 42 -11.80 7.44 18.81
N THR A 43 -11.06 8.34 19.45
CA THR A 43 -9.73 8.75 18.98
C THR A 43 -8.74 8.81 20.13
N LEU A 44 -7.63 8.08 19.97
CA LEU A 44 -6.46 8.14 20.83
C LEU A 44 -5.25 8.54 20.00
N ASN A 45 -4.77 9.76 20.18
CA ASN A 45 -3.54 10.25 19.56
C ASN A 45 -2.46 10.54 20.61
N LEU A 46 -1.41 9.72 20.59
CA LEU A 46 -0.22 9.80 21.42
C LEU A 46 1.08 9.87 20.59
N GLU A 47 0.98 10.21 19.30
CA GLU A 47 2.12 10.21 18.38
C GLU A 47 3.18 11.24 18.76
N ASN A 48 4.43 11.06 18.33
CA ASN A 48 5.54 11.99 18.59
C ASN A 48 5.69 12.33 20.08
N ASN A 49 5.88 11.31 20.89
CA ASN A 49 6.20 11.41 22.32
C ASN A 49 7.41 10.52 22.64
N ARG A 50 7.73 10.34 23.92
CA ARG A 50 8.82 9.47 24.41
C ARG A 50 8.26 8.27 25.20
N LEU A 51 7.07 7.81 24.85
CA LEU A 51 6.42 6.67 25.51
C LEU A 51 7.24 5.40 25.30
N SER A 52 7.30 4.53 26.31
CA SER A 52 8.11 3.31 26.31
C SER A 52 7.34 2.11 26.87
N GLY A 53 7.90 0.90 26.75
CA GLY A 53 7.22 -0.32 27.17
C GLY A 53 6.26 -0.86 26.11
N SER A 54 5.45 -1.85 26.48
CA SER A 54 4.53 -2.53 25.57
C SER A 54 3.21 -1.81 25.39
N ILE A 55 2.55 -2.05 24.25
CA ILE A 55 1.18 -1.59 24.04
C ILE A 55 0.24 -2.48 24.88
N PRO A 56 -0.57 -1.94 25.81
CA PRO A 56 -1.49 -2.74 26.59
C PRO A 56 -2.53 -3.44 25.71
N SER A 57 -2.70 -4.75 25.88
CA SER A 57 -3.72 -5.52 25.16
C SER A 57 -5.15 -5.09 25.49
N SER A 58 -5.35 -4.41 26.63
CA SER A 58 -6.61 -3.83 27.05
C SER A 58 -7.15 -2.79 26.08
N LEU A 59 -6.30 -2.10 25.31
CA LEU A 59 -6.74 -1.18 24.25
C LEU A 59 -7.55 -1.91 23.17
N GLY A 60 -7.32 -3.20 22.96
CA GLY A 60 -8.10 -4.04 22.04
C GLY A 60 -9.51 -4.38 22.53
N ARG A 61 -9.93 -3.90 23.72
CA ARG A 61 -11.30 -4.03 24.24
C ARG A 61 -12.19 -2.85 23.82
N LEU A 62 -11.61 -1.76 23.32
CA LEU A 62 -12.32 -0.53 22.99
C LEU A 62 -13.06 -0.67 21.65
N GLN A 63 -14.34 -1.04 21.71
CA GLN A 63 -15.16 -1.31 20.51
C GLN A 63 -15.46 -0.04 19.68
N ASN A 64 -15.48 1.12 20.32
CA ASN A 64 -15.79 2.40 19.66
C ASN A 64 -14.55 3.10 19.09
N LEU A 65 -13.35 2.54 19.29
CA LEU A 65 -12.10 3.20 18.90
C LEU A 65 -11.95 3.15 17.38
N GLN A 66 -11.95 4.32 16.74
CA GLN A 66 -11.83 4.48 15.30
C GLN A 66 -10.40 4.84 14.89
N THR A 67 -9.68 5.59 15.73
CA THR A 67 -8.35 6.07 15.43
C THR A 67 -7.38 5.84 16.59
N LEU A 68 -6.27 5.15 16.31
CA LEU A 68 -5.17 4.89 17.24
C LEU A 68 -3.82 5.34 16.63
N ARG A 69 -3.29 6.47 17.09
CA ARG A 69 -1.99 7.01 16.62
C ARG A 69 -0.96 6.87 17.73
N LEU A 70 0.01 5.96 17.54
CA LEU A 70 1.13 5.72 18.46
C LEU A 70 2.50 5.93 17.80
N ALA A 71 2.52 6.50 16.60
CA ALA A 71 3.73 6.66 15.80
C ALA A 71 4.82 7.46 16.52
N PHE A 72 6.08 7.19 16.18
CA PHE A 72 7.25 7.93 16.67
C PHE A 72 7.31 8.03 18.20
N ASN A 73 7.35 6.86 18.84
CA ASN A 73 7.58 6.68 20.27
C ASN A 73 8.70 5.64 20.47
N ASN A 74 8.99 5.27 21.72
CA ASN A 74 9.97 4.24 22.07
C ASN A 74 9.29 2.95 22.57
N LEU A 75 8.09 2.62 22.06
CA LEU A 75 7.34 1.42 22.45
C LEU A 75 8.03 0.16 21.92
N THR A 76 7.94 -0.93 22.69
CA THR A 76 8.61 -2.22 22.44
C THR A 76 7.64 -3.40 22.57
N GLY A 77 8.02 -4.59 22.12
CA GLY A 77 7.23 -5.81 22.30
C GLY A 77 6.20 -6.07 21.20
N LYS A 78 5.30 -7.05 21.43
CA LYS A 78 4.33 -7.51 20.43
C LYS A 78 3.14 -6.54 20.31
N ILE A 79 2.71 -6.25 19.08
CA ILE A 79 1.44 -5.56 18.81
C ILE A 79 0.28 -6.52 19.11
N PRO A 80 -0.63 -6.19 20.05
CA PRO A 80 -1.81 -7.01 20.32
C PRO A 80 -2.71 -7.12 19.08
N GLU A 81 -3.12 -8.35 18.74
CA GLU A 81 -3.79 -8.66 17.48
C GLU A 81 -5.10 -7.91 17.27
N ARG A 82 -5.86 -7.68 18.35
CA ARG A 82 -7.12 -6.94 18.32
C ARG A 82 -6.95 -5.47 17.89
N LEU A 83 -5.75 -4.89 17.98
CA LEU A 83 -5.52 -3.52 17.54
C LEU A 83 -5.49 -3.37 16.02
N PHE A 84 -5.27 -4.46 15.29
CA PHE A 84 -5.37 -4.45 13.84
C PHE A 84 -6.81 -4.32 13.32
N ASN A 85 -7.80 -4.53 14.19
CA ASN A 85 -9.21 -4.33 13.87
C ASN A 85 -9.63 -2.86 13.99
N ILE A 86 -8.76 -1.99 14.50
CA ILE A 86 -9.06 -0.55 14.61
C ILE A 86 -9.02 0.04 13.19
N PRO A 87 -10.05 0.80 12.77
CA PRO A 87 -10.14 1.36 11.43
C PRO A 87 -8.86 2.10 10.99
N SER A 88 -8.39 3.05 11.78
CA SER A 88 -7.16 3.80 11.51
C SER A 88 -6.16 3.57 12.64
N TYR A 89 -5.07 2.85 12.38
CA TYR A 89 -3.96 2.72 13.32
C TYR A 89 -2.63 3.19 12.70
N ASN A 90 -1.73 3.72 13.52
CA ASN A 90 -0.35 4.00 13.11
C ASN A 90 0.63 3.66 14.24
N PHE A 91 1.53 2.72 13.99
CA PHE A 91 2.56 2.25 14.92
C PHE A 91 3.99 2.55 14.46
N THR A 92 4.16 3.26 13.35
CA THR A 92 5.46 3.55 12.71
C THR A 92 6.46 4.19 13.68
N GLY A 93 7.76 4.01 13.45
CA GLY A 93 8.79 4.68 14.25
C GLY A 93 8.92 4.17 15.70
N ASN A 94 8.38 2.98 16.01
CA ASN A 94 8.57 2.29 17.29
C ASN A 94 9.44 1.02 17.14
N LYS A 95 9.79 0.40 18.27
CA LYS A 95 10.56 -0.86 18.37
C LYS A 95 9.65 -2.08 18.58
N LEU A 96 8.50 -2.08 17.91
CA LEU A 96 7.46 -3.11 18.04
C LEU A 96 7.73 -4.30 17.10
N ASN A 97 7.19 -5.47 17.46
CA ASN A 97 7.16 -6.67 16.62
C ASN A 97 5.72 -7.16 16.46
N CYS A 98 5.43 -7.92 15.41
CA CYS A 98 4.06 -8.38 15.13
C CYS A 98 3.77 -9.84 15.51
N GLY A 99 4.70 -10.50 16.22
CA GLY A 99 4.60 -11.92 16.53
C GLY A 99 4.59 -12.82 15.28
N GLN A 100 4.54 -14.14 15.50
CA GLN A 100 4.43 -15.12 14.43
C GLN A 100 2.98 -15.13 13.89
N GLY A 101 2.78 -14.85 12.59
CA GLY A 101 1.48 -14.94 11.92
C GLY A 101 0.90 -13.63 11.36
N TYR A 102 1.33 -12.46 11.85
CA TYR A 102 0.80 -11.15 11.42
C TYR A 102 1.83 -10.28 10.68
N GLN A 103 2.88 -10.91 10.15
CA GLN A 103 4.01 -10.23 9.52
C GLN A 103 3.59 -9.39 8.30
N TYR A 104 2.54 -9.82 7.58
CA TYR A 104 1.93 -9.10 6.46
C TYR A 104 1.14 -7.85 6.91
N LEU A 105 0.43 -7.91 8.03
CA LEU A 105 -0.25 -6.73 8.62
C LEU A 105 0.74 -5.74 9.25
N CYS A 106 1.93 -6.23 9.60
CA CYS A 106 3.03 -5.47 10.16
C CYS A 106 3.90 -4.74 9.13
N ALA A 107 3.74 -5.03 7.83
CA ALA A 107 4.67 -4.54 6.82
C ALA A 107 4.76 -3.00 6.81
N SER A 108 3.64 -2.29 7.03
CA SER A 108 3.60 -0.84 7.20
C SER A 108 4.28 -0.34 8.49
N VAL A 109 4.40 -1.18 9.52
CA VAL A 109 5.06 -0.85 10.81
C VAL A 109 6.57 -1.09 10.75
N LEU A 110 7.03 -2.08 9.97
CA LEU A 110 8.44 -2.50 9.89
C LEU A 110 9.28 -1.74 8.85
N LEU A 111 8.66 -0.98 7.93
CA LEU A 111 9.38 -0.24 6.87
C LEU A 111 10.27 0.91 7.38
N ASN A 112 10.29 1.20 8.69
CA ASN A 112 11.16 2.24 9.27
C ASN A 112 12.27 1.74 10.20
N GLN A 113 12.49 0.42 10.37
CA GLN A 113 13.60 -0.09 11.20
C GLN A 113 14.96 -0.19 10.46
N GLY A 114 15.18 0.59 9.41
CA GLY A 114 16.38 0.43 8.56
C GLY A 114 16.96 1.67 7.88
N ARG A 115 16.58 2.90 8.24
CA ARG A 115 17.28 4.12 7.77
C ARG A 115 17.72 4.99 8.94
N SER A 116 18.74 4.51 9.63
CA SER A 116 19.64 5.40 10.36
C SER A 116 20.38 6.26 9.34
N HIS A 117 20.12 7.56 9.39
CA HIS A 117 20.88 8.59 8.69
C HIS A 117 22.36 8.45 9.05
N ASN A 118 23.18 7.95 8.12
CA ASN A 118 24.62 8.18 8.06
C ASN A 118 25.09 7.95 6.61
N PHE A 119 24.66 8.85 5.71
CA PHE A 119 25.25 8.97 4.38
C PHE A 119 26.59 9.67 4.51
N LYS A 120 27.65 8.89 4.79
CA LYS A 120 29.01 9.26 4.43
C LYS A 120 29.89 8.01 4.41
N THR A 121 30.56 7.86 3.27
CA THR A 121 31.86 7.21 3.04
C THR A 121 31.90 5.74 2.57
N ARG A 122 32.43 5.64 1.34
CA ARG A 122 33.30 4.60 0.73
C ARG A 122 32.64 3.55 -0.16
N LEU A 123 32.69 3.81 -1.47
CA LEU A 123 33.25 2.82 -2.39
C LEU A 123 34.02 3.53 -3.51
N ILE A 124 35.35 3.38 -3.46
CA ILE A 124 36.27 3.71 -4.54
C ILE A 124 36.79 2.36 -5.09
N LEU A 125 36.83 2.31 -6.43
CA LEU A 125 37.56 1.42 -7.35
C LEU A 125 36.94 0.07 -7.73
N GLY A 126 36.69 -0.01 -9.04
CA GLY A 126 36.26 -1.18 -9.81
C GLY A 126 35.90 -0.84 -11.25
N SER A 127 36.66 0.08 -11.88
CA SER A 127 36.75 0.28 -13.34
C SER A 127 37.04 -1.07 -14.02
N ILE A 128 36.28 -1.54 -15.01
CA ILE A 128 36.29 -1.17 -16.43
C ILE A 128 34.94 -1.67 -17.01
N GLY A 129 34.11 -0.77 -17.54
CA GLY A 129 32.80 -1.14 -18.10
C GLY A 129 31.84 0.04 -18.29
N GLY A 130 32.14 1.19 -17.67
CA GLY A 130 31.30 2.39 -17.76
C GLY A 130 31.28 3.06 -19.14
N ALA A 131 32.36 2.99 -19.92
CA ALA A 131 32.48 3.79 -21.14
C ALA A 131 31.56 3.32 -22.30
N VAL A 132 31.22 2.03 -22.37
CA VAL A 132 30.35 1.50 -23.45
C VAL A 132 28.86 1.76 -23.15
N SER A 133 28.48 1.87 -21.87
CA SER A 133 27.10 2.14 -21.44
C SER A 133 26.67 3.59 -21.69
N PHE A 134 27.59 4.55 -21.55
CA PHE A 134 27.31 5.98 -21.77
C PHE A 134 27.14 6.34 -23.26
N LEU A 135 27.79 5.63 -24.17
CA LEU A 135 27.63 5.85 -25.62
C LEU A 135 26.29 5.30 -26.15
N LEU A 136 25.84 4.14 -25.66
CA LEU A 136 24.55 3.56 -26.08
C LEU A 136 23.34 4.33 -25.50
N THR A 137 23.44 4.82 -24.26
CA THR A 137 22.40 5.67 -23.66
C THR A 137 22.34 7.07 -24.31
N GLY A 138 23.49 7.61 -24.75
CA GLY A 138 23.54 8.86 -25.52
C GLY A 138 22.87 8.76 -26.89
N ILE A 139 23.10 7.67 -27.63
CA ILE A 139 22.50 7.45 -28.96
C ILE A 139 20.98 7.19 -28.84
N VAL A 140 20.54 6.43 -27.83
CA VAL A 140 19.10 6.23 -27.57
C VAL A 140 18.43 7.55 -27.17
N CYS A 141 19.07 8.38 -26.36
CA CYS A 141 18.56 9.71 -26.00
C CYS A 141 18.50 10.65 -27.21
N LEU A 142 19.50 10.63 -28.10
CA LEU A 142 19.51 11.42 -29.34
C LEU A 142 18.46 10.94 -30.35
N LEU A 143 18.25 9.62 -30.49
CA LEU A 143 17.19 9.05 -31.32
C LEU A 143 15.79 9.34 -30.74
N CYS A 144 15.64 9.40 -29.42
CA CYS A 144 14.42 9.85 -28.75
C CYS A 144 14.18 11.36 -28.92
N MET A 145 15.25 12.18 -28.94
CA MET A 145 15.16 13.63 -29.15
C MET A 145 14.93 14.01 -30.62
N THR A 146 15.48 13.28 -31.58
CA THR A 146 15.16 13.48 -33.02
C THR A 146 13.77 12.99 -33.36
N ARG A 147 13.25 11.94 -32.68
CA ARG A 147 11.82 11.54 -32.77
C ARG A 147 10.84 12.53 -32.15
N ARG A 148 11.27 13.34 -31.16
CA ARG A 148 10.43 14.41 -30.56
C ARG A 148 10.13 15.57 -31.52
N LYS A 149 10.87 15.73 -32.62
CA LYS A 149 10.64 16.83 -33.57
C LYS A 149 9.66 16.50 -34.71
N SER A 150 9.17 15.26 -34.80
CA SER A 150 8.25 14.81 -35.87
C SER A 150 6.88 14.31 -35.39
N ARG A 151 6.43 14.71 -34.19
CA ARG A 151 5.00 14.68 -33.82
C ARG A 151 4.52 16.10 -33.56
N LYS A 152 4.39 16.87 -34.64
CA LYS A 152 3.58 18.10 -34.68
C LYS A 152 2.44 17.86 -35.67
N HIS A 153 1.50 17.02 -35.27
CA HIS A 153 0.12 16.88 -35.74
C HIS A 153 -0.41 15.53 -35.24
N GLU A 154 -0.62 15.42 -33.93
CA GLU A 154 -1.78 14.68 -33.44
C GLU A 154 -2.77 15.78 -33.06
N VAL A 155 -3.89 15.79 -33.77
CA VAL A 155 -5.04 16.63 -33.48
C VAL A 155 -5.39 16.35 -32.02
N PHE A 156 -5.25 17.38 -31.17
CA PHE A 156 -5.87 17.39 -29.86
C PHE A 156 -7.36 17.29 -30.13
N VAL A 157 -7.93 16.09 -29.99
CA VAL A 157 -9.36 15.99 -29.75
C VAL A 157 -9.50 16.52 -28.35
N ASP A 158 -10.04 17.72 -28.22
CA ASP A 158 -10.44 18.28 -26.93
C ASP A 158 -11.24 17.19 -26.22
N VAL A 159 -10.64 16.60 -25.17
CA VAL A 159 -11.36 15.70 -24.28
C VAL A 159 -12.39 16.60 -23.62
N PRO A 160 -13.70 16.41 -23.87
CA PRO A 160 -14.72 17.26 -23.28
C PRO A 160 -14.57 17.20 -21.77
N GLU A 161 -14.66 18.36 -21.14
CA GLU A 161 -14.81 18.45 -19.69
C GLU A 161 -15.98 17.53 -19.28
N LEU A 162 -15.70 16.50 -18.47
CA LEU A 162 -16.68 15.48 -18.10
C LEU A 162 -17.91 16.18 -17.52
N LYS A 163 -19.06 16.03 -18.18
CA LYS A 163 -20.32 16.57 -17.69
C LYS A 163 -20.81 15.65 -16.55
N PRO A 164 -21.62 16.16 -15.59
CA PRO A 164 -22.21 15.33 -14.53
C PRO A 164 -23.08 14.15 -15.03
N GLU A 165 -23.32 14.07 -16.34
CA GLU A 165 -24.15 13.10 -17.04
C GLU A 165 -23.34 12.00 -17.75
N ASP A 166 -22.00 11.99 -17.66
CA ASP A 166 -21.20 10.95 -18.30
C ASP A 166 -21.47 9.57 -17.68
N PRO A 167 -21.68 8.52 -18.50
CA PRO A 167 -22.11 7.22 -18.02
C PRO A 167 -21.01 6.56 -17.18
N VAL A 168 -21.17 6.65 -15.87
CA VAL A 168 -20.42 5.84 -14.90
C VAL A 168 -20.66 4.37 -15.27
N LEU A 169 -19.58 3.58 -15.43
CA LEU A 169 -19.68 2.15 -15.68
C LEU A 169 -20.61 1.52 -14.64
N ASP A 170 -21.70 0.91 -15.10
CA ASP A 170 -22.66 0.26 -14.24
C ASP A 170 -22.06 -1.00 -13.60
N TRP A 171 -22.71 -1.51 -12.56
CA TRP A 171 -22.19 -2.67 -11.84
C TRP A 171 -22.12 -3.92 -12.72
N SER A 172 -23.04 -4.07 -13.67
CA SER A 172 -23.06 -5.21 -14.59
C SER A 172 -21.85 -5.21 -15.51
N THR A 173 -21.46 -4.05 -16.03
CA THR A 173 -20.26 -3.85 -16.85
C THR A 173 -19.01 -4.05 -16.01
N ARG A 174 -18.92 -3.49 -14.79
CA ARG A 174 -17.77 -3.73 -13.89
C ARG A 174 -17.53 -5.22 -13.61
N LYS A 175 -18.61 -5.98 -13.39
CA LYS A 175 -18.54 -7.44 -13.20
C LYS A 175 -18.05 -8.15 -14.46
N ARG A 176 -18.50 -7.72 -15.64
CA ARG A 176 -18.05 -8.26 -16.94
C ARG A 176 -16.56 -7.99 -17.15
N VAL A 177 -16.10 -6.78 -16.86
CA VAL A 177 -14.69 -6.40 -16.94
C VAL A 177 -13.83 -7.28 -16.04
N ALA A 178 -14.21 -7.40 -14.77
CA ALA A 178 -13.55 -8.29 -13.82
C ALA A 178 -13.45 -9.74 -14.33
N LEU A 179 -14.56 -10.28 -14.83
CA LEU A 179 -14.60 -11.64 -15.37
C LEU A 179 -13.73 -11.81 -16.62
N GLY A 180 -13.75 -10.86 -17.55
CA GLY A 180 -12.93 -10.87 -18.76
C GLY A 180 -11.43 -10.83 -18.43
N THR A 181 -11.03 -9.94 -17.53
CA THR A 181 -9.64 -9.87 -17.05
C THR A 181 -9.21 -11.16 -16.34
N ALA A 182 -10.07 -11.75 -15.49
CA ALA A 182 -9.75 -13.02 -14.82
C ALA A 182 -9.53 -14.17 -15.81
N ARG A 183 -10.37 -14.25 -16.85
CA ARG A 183 -10.22 -15.24 -17.93
C ARG A 183 -8.91 -15.07 -18.68
N ALA A 184 -8.55 -13.82 -19.02
CA ALA A 184 -7.28 -13.51 -19.67
C ALA A 184 -6.08 -13.92 -18.81
N LEU A 185 -6.09 -13.62 -17.51
CA LEU A 185 -5.01 -14.02 -16.59
C LEU A 185 -4.90 -15.54 -16.43
N SER A 186 -6.03 -16.25 -16.29
CA SER A 186 -6.02 -17.73 -16.26
C SER A 186 -5.43 -18.30 -17.55
N TYR A 187 -5.78 -17.75 -18.72
CA TYR A 187 -5.16 -18.16 -19.99
C TYR A 187 -3.63 -17.97 -19.98
N LEU A 188 -3.14 -16.81 -19.55
CA LEU A 188 -1.70 -16.52 -19.48
C LEU A 188 -0.95 -17.45 -18.52
N HIS A 189 -1.57 -17.82 -17.39
CA HIS A 189 -0.92 -18.60 -16.33
C HIS A 189 -0.99 -20.12 -16.57
N GLU A 190 -2.08 -20.61 -17.15
CA GLU A 190 -2.40 -22.04 -17.21
C GLU A 190 -2.39 -22.60 -18.64
N SER A 191 -2.72 -21.78 -19.64
CA SER A 191 -2.89 -22.22 -21.03
C SER A 191 -1.71 -21.88 -21.94
N CYS A 192 -0.89 -20.89 -21.57
CA CYS A 192 0.34 -20.56 -22.30
C CYS A 192 1.52 -21.46 -21.87
N ASN A 193 2.35 -21.88 -22.82
CA ASN A 193 3.61 -22.57 -22.56
C ASN A 193 4.75 -21.95 -23.39
N PRO A 194 5.72 -21.26 -22.77
CA PRO A 194 5.87 -21.02 -21.32
C PRO A 194 4.74 -20.15 -20.72
N LYS A 195 4.44 -20.31 -19.42
CA LYS A 195 3.47 -19.44 -18.74
C LYS A 195 3.95 -18.00 -18.76
N ILE A 196 3.02 -17.07 -18.82
CA ILE A 196 3.28 -15.63 -18.93
C ILE A 196 2.85 -14.98 -17.62
N ILE A 197 3.79 -14.35 -16.90
CA ILE A 197 3.48 -13.49 -15.75
C ILE A 197 3.46 -12.04 -16.26
N HIS A 198 2.33 -11.35 -16.13
CA HIS A 198 2.12 -10.00 -16.64
C HIS A 198 2.91 -8.94 -15.89
N ARG A 199 2.94 -9.01 -14.55
CA ARG A 199 3.63 -8.12 -13.59
C ARG A 199 3.16 -6.67 -13.55
N ASP A 200 2.09 -6.30 -14.24
CA ASP A 200 1.53 -4.94 -14.20
C ASP A 200 0.00 -4.94 -14.40
N VAL A 201 -0.68 -5.82 -13.65
CA VAL A 201 -2.15 -5.90 -13.67
C VAL A 201 -2.73 -4.73 -12.87
N LYS A 202 -3.44 -3.82 -13.54
CA LYS A 202 -4.11 -2.63 -12.98
C LYS A 202 -5.23 -2.16 -13.91
N ALA A 203 -6.16 -1.35 -13.41
CA ALA A 203 -7.32 -0.90 -14.20
C ALA A 203 -6.90 -0.15 -15.48
N ALA A 204 -5.83 0.66 -15.41
CA ALA A 204 -5.31 1.42 -16.56
C ALA A 204 -4.75 0.55 -17.71
N ASN A 205 -4.42 -0.72 -17.42
CA ASN A 205 -3.91 -1.66 -18.42
C ASN A 205 -5.02 -2.62 -18.93
N VAL A 206 -6.27 -2.43 -18.51
CA VAL A 206 -7.42 -3.16 -19.04
C VAL A 206 -8.21 -2.24 -19.95
N LEU A 207 -8.15 -2.52 -21.25
CA LEU A 207 -8.89 -1.78 -22.28
C LEU A 207 -10.29 -2.36 -22.43
N LEU A 208 -11.24 -1.51 -22.81
CA LEU A 208 -12.61 -1.91 -23.10
C LEU A 208 -12.86 -1.72 -24.59
N ASP A 209 -13.44 -2.73 -25.24
CA ASP A 209 -13.87 -2.64 -26.64
C ASP A 209 -15.27 -2.00 -26.76
N GLU A 210 -15.82 -1.96 -27.97
CA GLU A 210 -17.15 -1.40 -28.27
C GLU A 210 -18.29 -2.11 -27.51
N ASN A 211 -18.08 -3.33 -27.03
CA ASN A 211 -19.04 -4.13 -26.26
C ASN A 211 -18.78 -4.10 -24.74
N PHE A 212 -17.85 -3.25 -24.30
CA PHE A 212 -17.33 -3.21 -22.93
C PHE A 212 -16.74 -4.55 -22.47
N GLU A 213 -16.19 -5.34 -23.39
CA GLU A 213 -15.41 -6.53 -23.05
C GLU A 213 -13.99 -6.13 -22.69
N ALA A 214 -13.45 -6.78 -21.65
CA ALA A 214 -12.13 -6.47 -21.13
C ALA A 214 -11.02 -7.15 -21.94
N VAL A 215 -10.06 -6.35 -22.37
CA VAL A 215 -8.83 -6.79 -23.02
C VAL A 215 -7.63 -6.37 -22.17
N VAL A 216 -6.86 -7.35 -21.70
CA VAL A 216 -5.63 -7.09 -20.94
C VAL A 216 -4.53 -6.63 -21.89
N GLY A 217 -3.96 -5.45 -21.63
CA GLY A 217 -2.91 -4.80 -22.42
C GLY A 217 -1.64 -4.50 -21.63
N ASP A 218 -0.66 -3.91 -22.33
CA ASP A 218 0.68 -3.58 -21.82
C ASP A 218 1.49 -4.74 -21.23
N PHE A 219 1.99 -5.59 -22.13
CA PHE A 219 2.91 -6.68 -21.80
C PHE A 219 4.39 -6.22 -21.70
N GLY A 220 4.67 -4.92 -21.62
CA GLY A 220 6.04 -4.40 -21.57
C GLY A 220 6.86 -4.90 -20.37
N LEU A 221 6.17 -5.29 -19.30
CA LEU A 221 6.75 -5.90 -18.10
C LEU A 221 6.55 -7.41 -18.03
N ALA A 222 5.93 -8.06 -19.01
CA ALA A 222 5.64 -9.48 -18.95
C ALA A 222 6.91 -10.34 -18.89
N LYS A 223 6.80 -11.53 -18.31
CA LYS A 223 7.89 -12.49 -18.16
C LYS A 223 7.44 -13.90 -18.49
N LEU A 224 8.19 -14.55 -19.38
CA LEU A 224 8.03 -15.97 -19.69
C LEU A 224 8.67 -16.83 -18.61
N VAL A 225 7.94 -17.82 -18.13
CA VAL A 225 8.38 -18.75 -17.08
C VAL A 225 8.04 -20.18 -17.50
N ASP A 226 8.99 -21.09 -17.31
CA ASP A 226 8.76 -22.52 -17.55
C ASP A 226 7.60 -23.02 -16.68
N MET A 227 6.72 -23.84 -17.24
CA MET A 227 5.57 -24.41 -16.52
C MET A 227 5.95 -25.12 -15.22
N LYS A 228 7.15 -25.72 -15.16
CA LYS A 228 7.67 -26.45 -14.00
C LYS A 228 8.17 -25.53 -12.87
N LYS A 229 8.38 -24.25 -13.15
CA LYS A 229 8.87 -23.29 -12.14
C LYS A 229 7.70 -22.62 -11.42
N THR A 230 7.83 -22.51 -10.10
CA THR A 230 6.87 -21.83 -9.21
C THR A 230 7.08 -20.32 -9.16
N SER A 231 8.26 -19.84 -9.52
CA SER A 231 8.60 -18.42 -9.52
C SER A 231 9.87 -18.16 -10.32
N VAL A 232 10.07 -16.91 -10.71
CA VAL A 232 11.24 -16.43 -11.43
C VAL A 232 11.89 -15.26 -10.68
N THR A 233 13.17 -15.36 -10.39
CA THR A 233 13.94 -14.23 -9.87
C THR A 233 14.10 -13.18 -10.97
N THR A 234 13.70 -11.94 -10.70
CA THR A 234 13.73 -10.86 -11.68
C THR A 234 13.79 -9.50 -10.99
N GLN A 235 14.18 -8.46 -11.74
CA GLN A 235 14.14 -7.10 -11.22
C GLN A 235 12.70 -6.74 -10.87
N ILE A 236 12.49 -6.21 -9.66
CA ILE A 236 11.21 -5.69 -9.20
C ILE A 236 10.79 -4.54 -10.14
N ARG A 237 9.66 -4.73 -10.80
CA ARG A 237 9.03 -3.80 -11.74
C ARG A 237 7.52 -3.98 -11.61
N GLY A 238 6.78 -2.90 -11.84
CA GLY A 238 5.32 -2.86 -11.75
C GLY A 238 4.86 -1.50 -11.24
N THR A 239 3.55 -1.29 -11.22
CA THR A 239 2.94 -0.07 -10.69
C THR A 239 2.83 -0.12 -9.17
N GLN A 240 3.33 0.93 -8.51
CA GLN A 240 3.27 1.07 -7.06
C GLN A 240 1.81 0.91 -6.56
N GLY A 241 1.61 0.16 -5.48
CA GLY A 241 0.26 -0.18 -4.97
C GLY A 241 -0.34 -1.46 -5.56
N HIS A 242 0.12 -1.92 -6.73
CA HIS A 242 -0.28 -3.19 -7.35
C HIS A 242 0.80 -4.28 -7.25
N ILE A 243 2.00 -3.92 -6.77
CA ILE A 243 3.11 -4.88 -6.60
C ILE A 243 2.87 -5.74 -5.35
N ALA A 244 2.88 -7.05 -5.54
CA ALA A 244 2.72 -8.01 -4.45
C ALA A 244 3.85 -7.90 -3.40
N PRO A 245 3.52 -7.96 -2.10
CA PRO A 245 4.51 -7.77 -1.04
C PRO A 245 5.61 -8.84 -1.05
N GLU A 246 5.28 -10.09 -1.36
CA GLU A 246 6.24 -11.18 -1.48
C GLU A 246 7.22 -10.96 -2.64
N TYR A 247 6.78 -10.30 -3.72
CA TYR A 247 7.65 -9.96 -4.84
C TYR A 247 8.64 -8.86 -4.46
N ILE A 248 8.19 -7.85 -3.71
CA ILE A 248 9.07 -6.80 -3.16
C ILE A 248 10.11 -7.42 -2.21
N ALA A 249 9.67 -8.34 -1.34
CA ALA A 249 10.52 -8.94 -0.32
C ALA A 249 11.56 -9.91 -0.89
N THR A 250 11.19 -10.68 -1.92
CA THR A 250 12.02 -11.79 -2.42
C THR A 250 12.67 -11.52 -3.77
N GLY A 251 12.19 -10.52 -4.52
CA GLY A 251 12.56 -10.31 -5.91
C GLY A 251 12.11 -11.44 -6.84
N ARG A 252 11.15 -12.27 -6.41
CA ARG A 252 10.63 -13.41 -7.18
C ARG A 252 9.21 -13.11 -7.65
N ALA A 253 9.00 -13.11 -8.96
CA ALA A 253 7.68 -13.00 -9.56
C ALA A 253 7.07 -14.40 -9.77
N SER A 254 5.75 -14.52 -9.62
CA SER A 254 4.98 -15.75 -9.88
C SER A 254 3.60 -15.37 -10.42
N GLU A 255 2.80 -16.34 -10.85
CA GLU A 255 1.39 -16.10 -11.18
C GLU A 255 0.61 -15.45 -10.02
N LYS A 256 1.03 -15.71 -8.77
CA LYS A 256 0.40 -15.12 -7.57
C LYS A 256 0.63 -13.62 -7.46
N THR A 257 1.70 -13.10 -8.05
CA THR A 257 1.92 -11.65 -8.07
C THR A 257 0.92 -10.93 -8.96
N ASP A 258 0.50 -11.55 -10.07
CA ASP A 258 -0.57 -11.04 -10.92
C ASP A 258 -1.94 -11.16 -10.23
N VAL A 259 -2.17 -12.24 -9.48
CA VAL A 259 -3.40 -12.41 -8.68
C VAL A 259 -3.54 -11.31 -7.63
N PHE A 260 -2.44 -10.90 -6.98
CA PHE A 260 -2.44 -9.76 -6.08
C PHE A 260 -2.81 -8.45 -6.81
N GLY A 261 -2.15 -8.16 -7.94
CA GLY A 261 -2.45 -6.97 -8.75
C GLY A 261 -3.90 -6.95 -9.25
N TYR A 262 -4.43 -8.10 -9.65
CA TYR A 262 -5.84 -8.28 -10.01
C TYR A 262 -6.78 -7.98 -8.83
N GLY A 263 -6.43 -8.41 -7.61
CA GLY A 263 -7.18 -8.06 -6.40
C GLY A 263 -7.26 -6.55 -6.18
N ILE A 264 -6.15 -5.83 -6.35
CA ILE A 264 -6.14 -4.35 -6.25
C ILE A 264 -6.96 -3.72 -7.37
N MET A 265 -6.86 -4.21 -8.61
CA MET A 265 -7.69 -3.76 -9.73
C MET A 265 -9.19 -3.93 -9.43
N LEU A 266 -9.62 -5.02 -8.79
CA LEU A 266 -11.01 -5.19 -8.37
C LEU A 266 -11.43 -4.11 -7.37
N LEU A 267 -10.54 -3.71 -6.46
CA LEU A 267 -10.82 -2.59 -5.55
C LEU A 267 -10.97 -1.29 -6.32
N GLU A 268 -10.13 -1.05 -7.33
CA GLU A 268 -10.27 0.13 -8.21
C GLU A 268 -11.62 0.12 -8.94
N LEU A 269 -12.04 -1.04 -9.47
CA LEU A 269 -13.34 -1.20 -10.11
C LEU A 269 -14.50 -1.00 -9.15
N VAL A 270 -14.40 -1.44 -7.89
CA VAL A 270 -15.49 -1.28 -6.90
C VAL A 270 -15.57 0.16 -6.40
N THR A 271 -14.43 0.76 -6.10
CA THR A 271 -14.35 2.08 -5.45
C THR A 271 -14.39 3.24 -6.43
N GLY A 272 -14.01 3.01 -7.71
CA GLY A 272 -13.75 4.07 -8.67
C GLY A 272 -12.52 4.92 -8.33
N GLN A 273 -11.67 4.47 -7.39
CA GLN A 273 -10.46 5.18 -6.96
C GLN A 273 -9.20 4.44 -7.41
N SER A 274 -8.10 5.16 -7.65
CA SER A 274 -6.82 4.52 -7.95
C SER A 274 -6.20 3.90 -6.70
N ALA A 275 -5.38 2.86 -6.88
CA ALA A 275 -4.64 2.21 -5.80
C ALA A 275 -3.76 3.17 -4.96
N ILE A 276 -3.30 4.26 -5.58
CA ILE A 276 -2.54 5.35 -4.95
C ILE A 276 -3.40 6.64 -4.97
N CYS A 277 -4.52 6.65 -4.25
CA CYS A 277 -5.34 7.86 -4.10
C CYS A 277 -5.45 8.28 -2.64
N PHE A 278 -4.47 9.03 -2.15
CA PHE A 278 -4.68 10.07 -1.13
C PHE A 278 -3.54 11.11 -1.24
N GLU A 279 -3.70 12.07 -2.15
CA GLU A 279 -2.99 13.33 -1.99
C GLU A 279 -3.49 13.99 -0.69
N GLY A 280 -2.64 14.05 0.34
CA GLY A 280 -2.91 14.75 1.59
C GLY A 280 -2.88 13.91 2.87
N ARG A 281 -2.73 12.58 2.79
CA ARG A 281 -2.34 11.74 3.94
C ARG A 281 -1.33 10.72 3.47
N ASP A 282 -0.08 10.94 3.85
CA ASP A 282 1.03 10.06 3.54
C ASP A 282 0.66 8.59 3.82
N ASP A 283 0.88 7.74 2.80
CA ASP A 283 1.02 6.28 2.85
C ASP A 283 -0.22 5.37 3.03
N LEU A 284 -1.44 5.78 2.64
CA LEU A 284 -2.59 4.84 2.62
C LEU A 284 -2.81 4.17 1.25
N LEU A 285 -2.66 2.85 1.22
CA LEU A 285 -3.00 2.02 0.05
C LEU A 285 -4.53 1.78 -0.01
N LEU A 286 -5.09 1.64 -1.21
CA LEU A 286 -6.51 1.34 -1.40
C LEU A 286 -6.98 0.07 -0.67
N LEU A 287 -6.09 -0.91 -0.48
CA LEU A 287 -6.36 -2.10 0.34
C LEU A 287 -6.67 -1.74 1.81
N ASP A 288 -5.99 -0.74 2.36
CA ASP A 288 -6.24 -0.24 3.71
C ASP A 288 -7.57 0.54 3.76
N HIS A 289 -7.94 1.21 2.66
CA HIS A 289 -9.22 1.90 2.52
C HIS A 289 -10.43 0.95 2.42
N VAL A 290 -10.30 -0.19 1.75
CA VAL A 290 -11.43 -1.14 1.62
C VAL A 290 -11.67 -1.92 2.92
N ARG A 291 -10.62 -2.17 3.71
CA ARG A 291 -10.75 -2.69 5.08
C ARG A 291 -11.54 -1.73 5.97
N LEU A 292 -11.35 -0.42 5.79
CA LEU A 292 -12.15 0.61 6.47
C LEU A 292 -13.64 0.53 6.07
N ILE A 293 -13.96 0.36 4.78
CA ILE A 293 -15.35 0.33 4.29
C ILE A 293 -16.11 -0.93 4.73
N ASN A 294 -15.48 -2.11 4.71
CA ASN A 294 -16.12 -3.34 5.17
C ASN A 294 -16.45 -3.33 6.67
N PHE A 295 -15.76 -2.49 7.46
CA PHE A 295 -16.09 -2.28 8.87
C PHE A 295 -17.39 -1.49 9.06
N TYR A 296 -17.73 -0.57 8.16
CA TYR A 296 -18.97 0.21 8.25
C TYR A 296 -20.21 -0.53 7.71
N LYS A 297 -20.04 -1.58 6.90
CA LYS A 297 -21.16 -2.40 6.37
C LYS A 297 -21.52 -3.62 7.22
N ALA A 298 -20.75 -3.94 8.26
CA ALA A 298 -21.09 -5.00 9.22
C ALA A 298 -21.91 -4.49 10.43
N VAL A 299 -22.46 -3.26 10.36
CA VAL A 299 -23.22 -2.60 11.45
C VAL A 299 -24.65 -2.26 11.02
N PHE A 300 -25.25 -3.03 10.10
CA PHE A 300 -26.71 -3.07 9.90
C PHE A 300 -27.18 -4.50 9.75
#